data_AF-A0A511MQ19-F1
#
_entry.id   AF-A0A511MQ19-F1
#
_cell.length_a   1.000
_cell.length_b   1.000
_cell.length_c   1.000
_cell.angle_alpha   90.00
_cell.angle_beta   90.00
_cell.angle_gamma   90.00
#
_symmetry.space_group_name_H-M   'P 1'
#
loop_
_entity.id
_entity.type
_entity.pdbx_description
1 polymer ?
#
loop_
_entity_poly.entity_id
_entity_poly.type
_entity_poly.pdbx_seq_one_letter_code
_entity_poly.pdbx_strand_id
1 'polypeptide(L)'
;MRISPTRIAALAVVFVAAAAGLTFLASVASADETWIYVCDEIEEPEDVGAEGTGNCQAEHGAPATGPIKQKFKLHQRGVQPKPGMVAVCEGESQSAFGEAALPAKVDGFGCYVYEMR
;
A
#
# COMPACT_ATOMS: atom_id res chain seq x y z
N MET A 1 -60.18 19.78 48.30
CA MET A 1 -60.48 18.87 49.44
C MET A 1 -60.66 17.48 48.85
N ARG A 2 -60.02 16.38 49.25
CA ARG A 2 -59.04 15.98 50.29
C ARG A 2 -58.39 14.71 49.66
N ILE A 3 -57.07 14.61 49.47
CA ILE A 3 -56.08 14.06 50.42
C ILE A 3 -56.56 12.68 50.92
N SER A 4 -55.90 11.53 50.73
CA SER A 4 -54.51 11.15 50.36
C SER A 4 -54.41 9.60 50.58
N PRO A 5 -53.31 8.96 51.03
CA PRO A 5 -51.88 8.99 50.69
C PRO A 5 -51.30 7.56 50.51
N THR A 6 -50.00 7.46 50.20
CA THR A 6 -49.04 6.44 50.70
C THR A 6 -49.25 4.97 50.30
N ARG A 7 -48.35 4.42 49.47
CA ARG A 7 -47.19 3.61 49.92
C ARG A 7 -46.05 3.75 48.89
N ILE A 8 -44.98 4.48 49.25
CA ILE A 8 -43.64 3.94 49.58
C ILE A 8 -42.91 3.49 48.29
N ALA A 9 -42.12 4.35 47.64
CA ALA A 9 -40.72 4.69 47.95
C ALA A 9 -39.71 3.58 47.63
N ALA A 10 -38.88 3.81 46.61
CA ALA A 10 -37.45 3.46 46.50
C ALA A 10 -37.01 3.74 45.03
N LEU A 11 -36.30 4.82 44.73
CA LEU A 11 -34.82 4.91 44.71
C LEU A 11 -34.15 3.94 43.72
N ALA A 12 -33.73 4.47 42.57
CA ALA A 12 -32.47 4.18 41.85
C ALA A 12 -32.47 5.09 40.59
N VAL A 13 -31.87 6.29 40.61
CA VAL A 13 -30.43 6.57 40.43
C VAL A 13 -29.83 5.88 39.20
N VAL A 14 -29.73 6.68 38.12
CA VAL A 14 -28.64 6.81 37.13
C VAL A 14 -28.09 5.53 36.49
N PHE A 15 -28.27 5.41 35.17
CA PHE A 15 -27.16 5.06 34.27
C PHE A 15 -27.29 5.82 32.94
N VAL A 16 -26.40 6.80 32.77
CA VAL A 16 -26.11 7.44 31.49
C VAL A 16 -25.36 6.42 30.63
N ALA A 17 -25.93 6.00 29.51
CA ALA A 17 -25.21 5.26 28.48
C ALA A 17 -25.14 6.12 27.22
N ALA A 18 -24.08 6.91 27.14
CA ALA A 18 -23.61 7.51 25.90
C ALA A 18 -23.09 6.37 25.00
N ALA A 19 -23.93 5.86 24.10
CA ALA A 19 -23.46 5.07 22.97
C ALA A 19 -23.28 6.04 21.80
N ALA A 20 -22.06 6.57 21.70
CA ALA A 20 -21.58 7.34 20.57
C ALA A 20 -21.93 6.62 19.26
N GLY A 21 -22.47 7.38 18.31
CA GLY A 21 -22.69 6.92 16.95
C GLY A 21 -21.40 6.29 16.42
N LEU A 22 -21.53 5.07 15.94
CA LEU A 22 -20.50 4.34 15.21
C LEU A 22 -20.13 5.16 13.97
N THR A 23 -19.20 6.10 14.09
CA THR A 23 -18.44 6.56 12.94
C THR A 23 -17.59 5.40 12.51
N PHE A 24 -18.10 4.62 11.55
CA PHE A 24 -17.29 3.79 10.68
C PHE A 24 -16.24 4.69 10.05
N LEU A 25 -15.07 4.78 10.69
CA LEU A 25 -13.86 5.23 10.04
C LEU A 25 -13.54 4.14 9.02
N ALA A 26 -14.08 4.32 7.81
CA ALA A 26 -13.54 3.68 6.63
C ALA A 26 -12.04 3.99 6.66
N SER A 27 -11.25 2.96 6.95
CA SER A 27 -9.81 3.05 6.93
C SER A 27 -9.45 3.34 5.47
N VAL A 28 -9.29 4.62 5.14
CA VAL A 28 -8.54 5.00 3.96
C VAL A 28 -7.13 4.49 4.23
N ALA A 29 -6.87 3.28 3.76
CA ALA A 29 -5.51 2.86 3.48
C ALA A 29 -5.02 3.90 2.48
N SER A 30 -4.28 4.90 2.96
CA SER A 30 -3.43 5.72 2.11
C SER A 30 -2.43 4.75 1.50
N ALA A 31 -2.81 4.14 0.38
CA ALA A 31 -1.89 3.48 -0.51
C ALA A 31 -0.96 4.60 -0.94
N ASP A 32 0.24 4.62 -0.37
CA ASP A 32 1.36 5.35 -0.89
C ASP A 32 1.37 5.08 -2.40
N GLU A 33 1.02 6.08 -3.22
CA GLU A 33 0.91 5.96 -4.68
C GLU A 33 2.30 5.87 -5.28
N THR A 34 3.03 4.83 -4.89
CA THR A 34 4.34 4.47 -5.41
C THR A 34 4.15 4.02 -6.86
N TRP A 35 5.00 4.47 -7.76
CA TRP A 35 5.01 3.98 -9.15
C TRP A 35 5.15 2.46 -9.20
N ILE A 36 4.39 1.81 -10.08
CA ILE A 36 4.43 0.36 -10.26
C ILE A 36 4.68 0.06 -11.72
N TYR A 37 5.58 -0.89 -11.98
CA TYR A 37 5.68 -1.54 -13.27
C TYR A 37 5.32 -3.01 -13.13
N VAL A 38 4.44 -3.47 -14.00
CA VAL A 38 4.03 -4.87 -14.08
C VAL A 38 4.67 -5.50 -15.31
N CYS A 39 5.63 -6.40 -15.09
CA CYS A 39 6.38 -7.10 -16.13
C CYS A 39 6.05 -8.60 -16.10
N ASP A 40 6.32 -9.32 -17.17
CA ASP A 40 6.05 -10.77 -17.22
C ASP A 40 7.09 -11.56 -16.40
N GLU A 41 8.32 -11.05 -16.31
CA GLU A 41 9.43 -11.63 -15.56
C GLU A 41 10.18 -10.54 -14.78
N ILE A 42 10.75 -10.93 -13.64
CA ILE A 42 11.65 -10.09 -12.82
C ILE A 42 12.89 -10.92 -12.50
N GLU A 43 14.06 -10.35 -12.76
CA GLU A 43 15.36 -10.91 -12.43
C GLU A 43 16.11 -9.97 -11.45
N GLU A 44 17.02 -10.52 -10.63
CA GLU A 44 17.84 -9.75 -9.69
C GLU A 44 19.34 -9.87 -10.03
N PRO A 45 19.82 -9.18 -11.07
CA PRO A 45 21.24 -9.10 -11.40
C PRO A 45 22.04 -8.35 -10.31
N GLU A 46 23.23 -8.88 -9.97
CA GLU A 46 24.09 -8.36 -8.89
C GLU A 46 24.47 -6.87 -9.07
N ASP A 47 24.61 -6.40 -10.31
CA ASP A 47 25.16 -5.07 -10.63
C ASP A 47 24.12 -3.97 -10.79
N VAL A 48 22.87 -4.30 -11.14
CA VAL A 48 21.84 -3.27 -11.43
C VAL A 48 20.67 -3.32 -10.46
N GLY A 49 20.55 -4.31 -9.57
CA GLY A 49 19.41 -4.45 -8.66
C GLY A 49 18.37 -5.39 -9.25
N ALA A 50 17.12 -4.94 -9.40
CA ALA A 50 16.05 -5.76 -9.98
C ALA A 50 15.69 -5.25 -11.38
N GLU A 51 15.57 -6.16 -12.35
CA GLU A 51 15.20 -5.88 -13.73
C GLU A 51 13.85 -6.54 -14.03
N GLY A 52 12.91 -5.78 -14.60
CA GLY A 52 11.65 -6.30 -15.13
C GLY A 52 11.73 -6.44 -16.64
N THR A 53 11.40 -7.62 -17.16
CA THR A 53 11.38 -7.91 -18.60
C THR A 53 10.07 -8.55 -19.03
N GLY A 54 9.79 -8.50 -20.33
CA GLY A 54 8.56 -9.03 -20.91
C GLY A 54 7.35 -8.14 -20.64
N ASN A 55 6.72 -7.70 -21.74
CA ASN A 55 5.53 -6.83 -21.80
C ASN A 55 5.24 -5.98 -20.54
N CYS A 56 6.21 -5.14 -20.17
CA CYS A 56 6.15 -4.29 -19.00
C CYS A 56 5.11 -3.18 -19.20
N GLN A 57 4.33 -2.91 -18.15
CA GLN A 57 3.27 -1.91 -18.13
C GLN A 57 3.44 -0.97 -16.95
N ALA A 58 3.31 0.33 -17.22
CA ALA A 58 3.41 1.37 -16.22
C ALA A 58 2.04 1.63 -15.61
N GLU A 59 1.99 1.66 -14.27
CA GLU A 59 0.79 1.96 -13.50
C GLU A 59 1.05 3.13 -12.55
N HIS A 60 -0.02 3.70 -11.99
CA HIS A 60 0.05 4.80 -11.01
C HIS A 60 0.84 6.03 -11.50
N GLY A 61 0.81 6.31 -12.80
CA GLY A 61 1.49 7.47 -13.40
C GLY A 61 2.99 7.29 -13.63
N ALA A 62 3.50 6.06 -13.54
CA ALA A 62 4.88 5.76 -13.85
C ALA A 62 5.23 6.11 -15.33
N PRO A 63 6.42 6.66 -15.60
CA PRO A 63 6.83 6.99 -16.97
C PRO A 63 7.10 5.72 -17.78
N ALA A 64 6.58 5.65 -19.00
CA ALA A 64 6.85 4.50 -19.88
C ALA A 64 8.29 4.48 -20.44
N THR A 65 8.97 5.63 -20.46
CA THR A 65 10.30 5.77 -21.04
C THR A 65 11.18 6.73 -20.25
N GLY A 66 12.47 6.42 -20.15
CA GLY A 66 13.49 7.28 -19.58
C GLY A 66 13.68 7.11 -18.07
N PRO A 67 14.42 8.03 -17.43
CA PRO A 67 14.87 7.87 -16.06
C PRO A 67 13.70 7.94 -15.06
N ILE A 68 13.72 7.01 -14.11
CA ILE A 68 12.77 6.94 -13.01
C ILE A 68 13.28 7.86 -11.89
N LYS A 69 12.40 8.75 -11.41
CA LYS A 69 12.75 9.87 -10.51
C LYS A 69 12.27 9.71 -9.09
N GLN A 70 11.66 8.58 -8.76
CA GLN A 70 11.18 8.28 -7.43
C GLN A 70 11.17 6.78 -7.18
N LYS A 71 10.99 6.41 -5.91
CA LYS A 71 10.79 5.04 -5.48
C LYS A 71 9.68 4.39 -6.29
N PHE A 72 9.90 3.14 -6.71
CA PHE A 72 8.93 2.38 -7.47
C PHE A 72 8.96 0.90 -7.08
N LYS A 73 7.99 0.15 -7.60
CA LYS A 73 7.84 -1.28 -7.39
C LYS A 73 7.84 -2.01 -8.73
N LEU A 74 8.57 -3.12 -8.82
CA LEU A 74 8.41 -4.10 -9.89
C LEU A 74 7.52 -5.23 -9.42
N HIS A 75 6.52 -5.56 -10.24
CA HIS A 75 5.59 -6.64 -10.00
C HIS A 75 5.59 -7.63 -11.16
N GLN A 76 5.71 -8.92 -10.85
CA GLN A 76 5.64 -9.97 -11.85
C GLN A 76 4.19 -10.38 -12.12
N ARG A 77 3.78 -10.33 -13.38
CA ARG A 77 2.43 -10.68 -13.83
C ARG A 77 2.11 -12.13 -13.48
N GLY A 78 0.90 -12.36 -12.98
CA GLY A 78 0.43 -13.71 -12.65
C GLY A 78 1.01 -14.29 -11.36
N VAL A 79 2.00 -13.63 -10.75
CA VAL A 79 2.46 -13.92 -9.40
C VAL A 79 1.63 -13.08 -8.46
N GLN A 80 0.76 -13.71 -7.66
CA GLN A 80 0.03 -12.98 -6.64
C GLN A 80 1.04 -12.26 -5.73
N PRO A 81 0.92 -10.94 -5.51
CA PRO A 81 1.83 -10.20 -4.65
C PRO A 81 1.61 -10.66 -3.22
N LYS A 82 2.27 -11.76 -2.84
CA LYS A 82 2.60 -11.99 -1.44
C LYS A 82 3.50 -10.83 -1.03
N PRO A 83 3.43 -10.37 0.23
CA PRO A 83 4.42 -9.47 0.76
C PRO A 83 5.77 -10.20 0.72
N GLY A 84 6.46 -10.00 -0.40
CA GLY A 84 7.71 -10.66 -0.74
C GLY A 84 7.88 -11.24 -2.15
N MET A 85 7.05 -10.88 -3.12
CA MET A 85 7.35 -11.09 -4.56
C MET A 85 7.25 -9.77 -5.34
N VAL A 86 7.56 -8.67 -4.65
CA VAL A 86 7.57 -7.32 -5.20
C VAL A 86 8.95 -6.76 -4.93
N ALA A 87 9.71 -6.46 -5.98
CA ALA A 87 10.97 -5.75 -5.82
C ALA A 87 10.66 -4.28 -5.57
N VAL A 88 11.19 -3.75 -4.47
CA VAL A 88 11.02 -2.33 -4.12
C VAL A 88 12.33 -1.62 -4.38
N CYS A 89 12.31 -0.70 -5.35
CA CYS A 89 13.49 0.02 -5.81
C CYS A 89 13.51 1.43 -5.21
N GLU A 90 14.42 1.65 -4.27
CA GLU A 90 14.59 2.93 -3.56
C GLU A 90 15.68 3.82 -4.18
N GLY A 91 16.40 3.29 -5.16
CA GLY A 91 17.53 3.95 -5.82
C GLY A 91 18.85 3.76 -5.08
N GLU A 92 19.93 3.65 -5.85
CA GLU A 92 21.30 3.52 -5.32
C GLU A 92 21.80 4.85 -4.72
N SER A 93 21.35 5.95 -5.32
CA SER A 93 21.45 7.31 -4.78
C SER A 93 20.07 7.95 -4.94
N GLN A 94 19.68 8.90 -4.09
CA GLN A 94 18.35 9.54 -4.11
C GLN A 94 17.98 10.28 -5.43
N SER A 95 18.80 10.14 -6.46
CA SER A 95 18.65 10.65 -7.83
C SER A 95 18.67 9.57 -8.92
N ALA A 96 18.95 8.31 -8.60
CA ALA A 96 19.09 7.20 -9.53
C ALA A 96 18.27 6.00 -9.06
N PHE A 97 17.01 5.93 -9.50
CA PHE A 97 16.08 4.86 -9.13
C PHE A 97 16.05 3.73 -10.15
N GLY A 98 16.18 4.06 -11.43
CA GLY A 98 16.03 3.10 -12.51
C GLY A 98 15.78 3.78 -13.86
N GLU A 99 15.56 2.98 -14.89
CA GLU A 99 15.19 3.43 -16.23
C GLU A 99 14.06 2.58 -16.80
N ALA A 100 13.10 3.24 -17.43
CA ALA A 100 11.97 2.59 -18.09
C ALA A 100 12.19 2.58 -19.61
N ALA A 101 11.96 1.44 -20.24
CA ALA A 101 11.97 1.26 -21.69
C ALA A 101 10.81 0.35 -22.11
N LEU A 102 9.58 0.76 -21.78
CA LEU A 102 8.40 -0.06 -22.01
C LEU A 102 8.10 -0.22 -23.52
N PRO A 103 7.51 -1.36 -23.92
CA PRO A 103 7.12 -2.50 -23.07
C PRO A 103 8.26 -3.49 -22.82
N ALA A 104 9.47 -3.20 -23.29
CA ALA A 104 10.55 -4.17 -23.33
C ALA A 104 11.15 -4.44 -21.94
N LYS A 105 11.45 -3.37 -21.20
CA LYS A 105 12.28 -3.47 -19.99
C LYS A 105 12.04 -2.36 -18.98
N VAL A 106 12.30 -2.65 -17.71
CA VAL A 106 12.47 -1.68 -16.62
C VAL A 106 13.68 -2.08 -15.77
N ASP A 107 14.69 -1.22 -15.74
CA ASP A 107 15.84 -1.35 -14.85
C ASP A 107 15.56 -0.67 -13.53
N GLY A 108 15.79 -1.34 -12.40
CA GLY A 108 15.66 -0.76 -11.07
C GLY A 108 16.92 -0.89 -10.25
N PHE A 109 17.44 0.25 -9.76
CA PHE A 109 18.64 0.35 -8.94
C PHE A 109 18.31 0.34 -7.44
N GLY A 110 19.19 -0.27 -6.64
CA GLY A 110 19.02 -0.34 -5.18
C GLY A 110 17.71 -1.00 -4.77
N CYS A 111 17.34 -2.08 -5.47
CA CYS A 111 16.11 -2.81 -5.17
C CYS A 111 16.34 -3.86 -4.09
N TYR A 112 15.33 -4.03 -3.24
CA TYR A 112 15.28 -5.12 -2.28
C TYR A 112 14.03 -5.93 -2.55
N VAL A 113 14.20 -7.23 -2.81
CA VAL A 113 13.10 -8.19 -2.79
C VAL A 113 12.94 -8.67 -1.36
N TYR A 114 11.81 -8.34 -0.76
CA TYR A 114 11.44 -8.96 0.50
C TYR A 114 11.19 -10.44 0.21
N GLU A 115 11.76 -11.41 0.92
CA GLU A 115 11.20 -12.76 0.98
C GLU A 115 10.72 -12.93 2.42
N MET A 116 9.42 -12.76 2.69
CA MET A 116 8.91 -13.18 4.00
C MET A 116 8.73 -14.70 3.97
N ARG A 117 9.72 -15.40 4.55
CA ARG A 117 9.66 -16.84 4.87
C ARG A 117 8.43 -17.21 5.67
#